data_AF-F9WBS5-F1
#
_entry.id   AF-F9WBS5-F1
#
_cell.length_a   1.000
_cell.length_b   1.000
_cell.length_c   1.000
_cell.angle_alpha   90.00
_cell.angle_beta   90.00
_cell.angle_gamma   90.00
#
_symmetry.space_group_name_H-M   'P 1'
#
loop_
_entity.id
_entity.type
_entity.pdbx_description
1 polymer ?
#
loop_
_entity_poly.entity_id
_entity_poly.type
_entity_poly.pdbx_seq_one_letter_code
_entity_poly.pdbx_strand_id
1 'polypeptide(L)'
;MIRLLVVLGVVFSLSAQSRGTDHNGDAYQALCGVLGSAVKKWVDVKNRSKDDPLHQALAKTIFGKKGEQDLEKLRGALPDEYHVVEGSDSSRGLMCGPPRTAEHVPYQARWPGHSVPHDLLCLCTPGETAWLTTIRGSGAEKLCGKDAQTFVDSEGWADNGYEGGVAQMTTTWLNVTVPCLKGDESAGDLKSVLQKFKDNLGGPVPGHPASLTLGEGDLRDAGACDGTPDGRVCVFYENTTHRFPWWTELEQALATEEQKRYTEKAHTPPSTSRHSSSLATEPKSPDSNASTMPRPERLRNNAPVTQPLLCLPGVASWLF
;
A
#
# COMPACT_ATOMS: atom_id res chain seq x y z
N MET A 1 -2.92 -54.80 -55.62
CA MET A 1 -4.04 -54.20 -54.85
C MET A 1 -3.45 -53.54 -53.61
N ILE A 2 -3.27 -52.22 -53.64
CA ILE A 2 -2.64 -51.42 -52.57
C ILE A 2 -3.74 -51.07 -51.54
N ARG A 3 -3.52 -51.43 -50.28
CA ARG A 3 -4.41 -51.07 -49.16
C ARG A 3 -4.04 -49.65 -48.70
N LEU A 4 -4.94 -48.69 -48.90
CA LEU A 4 -4.83 -47.35 -48.30
C LEU A 4 -5.14 -47.47 -46.79
N LEU A 5 -4.14 -47.22 -45.96
CA LEU A 5 -4.32 -46.95 -44.53
C LEU A 5 -4.73 -45.48 -44.36
N VAL A 6 -5.99 -45.24 -44.02
CA VAL A 6 -6.49 -43.92 -43.62
C VAL A 6 -6.14 -43.73 -42.15
N VAL A 7 -5.10 -42.95 -41.88
CA VAL A 7 -4.75 -42.51 -40.52
C VAL A 7 -5.62 -41.30 -40.20
N LEU A 8 -6.67 -41.50 -39.40
CA LEU A 8 -7.42 -40.40 -38.79
C LEU A 8 -6.51 -39.69 -37.78
N GLY A 9 -5.96 -38.55 -38.18
CA GLY A 9 -5.26 -37.64 -37.27
C GLY A 9 -6.26 -36.94 -36.36
N VAL A 10 -6.32 -37.36 -35.10
CA VAL A 10 -7.02 -36.62 -34.04
C VAL A 10 -6.18 -35.39 -33.71
N VAL A 11 -6.61 -34.24 -34.21
CA VAL A 11 -6.05 -32.94 -33.83
C VAL A 11 -6.59 -32.62 -32.44
N PHE A 12 -5.76 -32.81 -31.40
CA PHE A 12 -6.04 -32.28 -30.07
C PHE A 12 -5.90 -30.76 -30.14
N SER A 13 -7.03 -30.06 -30.25
CA SER A 13 -7.10 -28.62 -29.98
C SER A 13 -6.78 -28.40 -28.51
N LEU A 14 -5.51 -28.06 -28.23
CA LEU A 14 -5.11 -27.42 -26.98
C LEU A 14 -5.85 -26.09 -26.90
N SER A 15 -7.00 -26.08 -26.20
CA SER A 15 -7.64 -24.85 -25.77
C SER A 15 -6.64 -24.10 -24.90
N ALA A 16 -6.02 -23.06 -25.45
CA ALA A 16 -5.23 -22.13 -24.67
C ALA A 16 -6.16 -21.57 -23.59
N GLN A 17 -6.00 -22.04 -22.35
CA GLN A 17 -6.70 -21.49 -21.21
C GLN A 17 -6.21 -20.04 -21.10
N SER A 18 -7.06 -19.09 -21.50
CA SER A 18 -6.73 -17.68 -21.38
C SER A 18 -6.45 -17.41 -19.91
N ARG A 19 -5.20 -17.06 -19.60
CA ARG A 19 -4.86 -16.51 -18.28
C ARG A 19 -5.60 -15.18 -18.21
N GLY A 20 -6.66 -15.10 -17.41
CA GLY A 20 -7.38 -13.84 -17.22
C GLY A 20 -6.47 -12.80 -16.55
N THR A 21 -6.84 -11.54 -16.68
CA THR A 21 -6.11 -10.39 -16.12
C THR A 21 -6.62 -10.09 -14.71
N ASP A 22 -5.73 -9.62 -13.83
CA ASP A 22 -6.12 -9.06 -12.54
C ASP A 22 -6.06 -7.54 -12.60
N HIS A 23 -7.21 -6.94 -12.88
CA HIS A 23 -7.32 -5.49 -13.00
C HIS A 23 -6.96 -4.82 -11.68
N ASN A 24 -6.05 -3.86 -11.74
CA ASN A 24 -5.56 -3.11 -10.57
C ASN A 24 -4.89 -3.97 -9.47
N GLY A 25 -4.50 -5.22 -9.75
CA GLY A 25 -3.90 -6.12 -8.75
C GLY A 25 -2.68 -5.52 -8.04
N ASP A 26 -1.70 -5.01 -8.80
CA ASP A 26 -0.47 -4.44 -8.24
C ASP A 26 -0.72 -3.15 -7.45
N ALA A 27 -1.57 -2.26 -7.99
CA ALA A 27 -1.98 -1.03 -7.35
C ALA A 27 -2.71 -1.29 -6.02
N TYR A 28 -3.60 -2.29 -6.00
CA TYR A 28 -4.28 -2.75 -4.79
C TYR A 28 -3.28 -3.26 -3.76
N GLN A 29 -2.34 -4.14 -4.15
CA GLN A 29 -1.34 -4.67 -3.21
C GLN A 29 -0.47 -3.56 -2.61
N ALA A 30 -0.11 -2.55 -3.40
CA ALA A 30 0.67 -1.43 -2.92
C ALA A 30 -0.10 -0.57 -1.90
N LEU A 31 -1.36 -0.18 -2.20
CA LEU A 31 -2.21 0.56 -1.26
C LEU A 31 -2.53 -0.25 0.00
N CYS A 32 -2.88 -1.53 -0.16
CA CYS A 32 -3.20 -2.43 0.95
C CYS A 32 -1.99 -2.58 1.89
N GLY A 33 -0.78 -2.69 1.33
CA GLY A 33 0.47 -2.70 2.10
C GLY A 33 0.68 -1.41 2.90
N VAL A 34 0.45 -0.25 2.30
CA VAL A 34 0.50 1.03 3.04
C VAL A 34 -0.53 1.06 4.16
N LEU A 35 -1.78 0.67 3.90
CA LEU A 35 -2.85 0.68 4.90
C LEU A 35 -2.52 -0.23 6.09
N GLY A 36 -2.04 -1.45 5.81
CA GLY A 36 -1.66 -2.40 6.84
C GLY A 36 -0.52 -1.87 7.73
N SER A 37 0.55 -1.35 7.11
CA SER A 37 1.67 -0.76 7.86
C SER A 37 1.28 0.51 8.60
N ALA A 38 0.39 1.34 8.03
CA ALA A 38 -0.11 2.55 8.67
C ALA A 38 -0.96 2.20 9.90
N VAL A 39 -1.85 1.21 9.80
CA VAL A 39 -2.64 0.72 10.95
C VAL A 39 -1.74 0.17 12.05
N LYS A 40 -0.73 -0.63 11.70
CA LYS A 40 0.26 -1.12 12.67
C LYS A 40 0.95 0.04 13.36
N LYS A 41 1.41 1.04 12.61
CA LYS A 41 2.07 2.22 13.16
C LYS A 41 1.14 3.09 14.01
N TRP A 42 -0.14 3.18 13.63
CA TRP A 42 -1.16 3.92 14.37
C TRP A 42 -1.32 3.40 15.79
N VAL A 43 -1.28 2.09 15.99
CA VAL A 43 -1.35 1.49 17.34
C VAL A 43 -0.23 2.01 18.25
N ASP A 44 0.96 2.26 17.73
CA ASP A 44 2.10 2.80 18.48
C ASP A 44 1.93 4.27 18.85
N VAL A 45 1.24 5.05 18.01
CA VAL A 45 1.21 6.52 18.12
C VAL A 45 -0.14 7.10 18.55
N LYS A 46 -1.21 6.31 18.59
CA LYS A 46 -2.59 6.77 18.88
C LYS A 46 -2.76 7.50 20.22
N ASN A 47 -1.86 7.26 21.17
CA ASN A 47 -1.86 7.91 22.49
C ASN A 47 -0.87 9.08 22.59
N ARG A 48 -0.18 9.43 21.50
CA ARG A 48 0.67 10.64 21.46
C ARG A 48 -0.19 11.90 21.44
N SER A 49 0.46 13.06 21.57
CA SER A 49 -0.22 14.35 21.43
C SER A 49 -0.95 14.46 20.10
N LYS A 50 -2.11 15.12 20.10
CA LYS A 50 -2.87 15.43 18.86
C LYS A 50 -2.09 16.34 17.90
N ASP A 51 -1.08 17.04 18.42
CA ASP A 51 -0.16 17.88 17.64
C ASP A 51 1.08 17.13 17.13
N ASP A 52 1.22 15.84 17.45
CA ASP A 52 2.28 15.01 16.90
C ASP A 52 2.08 14.86 15.36
N PRO A 53 3.07 15.25 14.53
CA PRO A 53 2.91 15.21 13.08
C PRO A 53 2.63 13.82 12.53
N LEU A 54 3.24 12.78 13.11
CA LEU A 54 3.05 11.40 12.67
C LEU A 54 1.66 10.88 13.06
N HIS A 55 1.18 11.23 14.24
CA HIS A 55 -0.21 10.98 14.63
C HIS A 55 -1.19 11.63 13.64
N GLN A 56 -1.05 12.93 13.34
CA GLN A 56 -1.96 13.60 12.40
C GLN A 56 -1.92 13.01 10.99
N ALA A 57 -0.72 12.72 10.49
CA ALA A 57 -0.55 12.17 9.15
C ALA A 57 -1.12 10.75 9.03
N LEU A 58 -0.93 9.89 10.04
CA LEU A 58 -1.55 8.57 10.08
C LEU A 58 -3.06 8.64 10.23
N ALA A 59 -3.57 9.57 11.04
CA ALA A 59 -5.01 9.80 11.16
C ALA A 59 -5.62 10.18 9.79
N LYS A 60 -5.01 11.11 9.07
CA LYS A 60 -5.41 11.45 7.69
C LYS A 60 -5.28 10.27 6.74
N THR A 61 -4.17 9.52 6.81
CA THR A 61 -3.93 8.36 5.93
C THR A 61 -5.00 7.27 6.07
N ILE A 62 -5.40 6.96 7.30
CA ILE A 62 -6.31 5.84 7.60
C ILE A 62 -7.77 6.30 7.56
N PHE A 63 -8.09 7.43 8.18
CA PHE A 63 -9.47 7.88 8.39
C PHE A 63 -9.86 9.03 7.47
N GLY A 64 -8.88 9.67 6.84
CA GLY A 64 -9.09 10.83 5.97
C GLY A 64 -9.31 12.14 6.70
N LYS A 65 -9.17 12.14 8.02
CA LYS A 65 -9.28 13.33 8.84
C LYS A 65 -8.33 13.25 10.03
N LYS A 66 -7.90 14.41 10.52
CA LYS A 66 -7.01 14.52 11.68
C LYS A 66 -7.77 14.26 12.98
N GLY A 67 -7.04 13.96 14.05
CA GLY A 67 -7.58 13.84 15.41
C GLY A 67 -7.86 12.41 15.86
N GLU A 68 -8.64 12.25 16.93
CA GLU A 68 -9.00 10.95 17.49
C GLU A 68 -9.97 10.21 16.57
N GLN A 69 -9.65 8.95 16.30
CA GLN A 69 -10.41 8.12 15.38
C GLN A 69 -10.51 6.69 15.92
N ASP A 70 -11.63 6.04 15.59
CA ASP A 70 -11.93 4.69 16.03
C ASP A 70 -11.73 3.71 14.86
N LEU A 71 -10.70 2.88 14.99
CA LEU A 71 -10.35 1.87 14.01
C LEU A 71 -11.39 0.76 13.92
N GLU A 72 -12.02 0.38 15.03
CA GLU A 72 -13.07 -0.63 15.04
C GLU A 72 -14.34 -0.11 14.37
N LYS A 73 -14.70 1.15 14.62
CA LYS A 73 -15.79 1.81 13.88
C LYS A 73 -15.51 1.81 12.36
N LEU A 74 -14.28 2.15 11.95
CA LEU A 74 -13.89 2.15 10.53
C LEU A 74 -13.97 0.74 9.91
N ARG A 75 -13.63 -0.31 10.66
CA ARG A 75 -13.71 -1.70 10.21
C ARG A 75 -15.14 -2.23 10.14
N GLY A 76 -16.05 -1.67 10.92
CA GLY A 76 -17.41 -2.19 11.09
C GLY A 76 -18.36 -1.92 9.93
N ALA A 77 -18.21 -0.79 9.22
CA ALA A 77 -19.13 -0.41 8.15
C ALA A 77 -18.47 0.57 7.15
N LEU A 78 -19.06 0.65 5.95
CA LEU A 78 -18.79 1.74 5.01
C LEU A 78 -19.17 3.07 5.69
N PRO A 79 -18.32 4.12 5.63
CA PRO A 79 -18.65 5.40 6.22
C PRO A 79 -19.94 6.03 5.65
N ASP A 80 -20.71 6.70 6.52
CA ASP A 80 -22.02 7.29 6.16
C ASP A 80 -21.92 8.28 4.99
N GLU A 81 -20.78 8.94 4.80
CA GLU A 81 -20.59 9.90 3.70
C GLU A 81 -20.63 9.25 2.31
N TYR A 82 -20.52 7.93 2.21
CA TYR A 82 -20.69 7.19 0.95
C TYR A 82 -22.14 6.74 0.70
N HIS A 83 -23.06 6.97 1.63
CA HIS A 83 -24.47 6.61 1.46
C HIS A 83 -25.29 7.73 0.80
N VAL A 84 -24.75 8.94 0.75
CA VAL A 84 -25.36 10.10 0.08
C VAL A 84 -24.96 10.10 -1.39
N VAL A 85 -25.34 9.05 -2.14
CA VAL A 85 -25.00 8.90 -3.57
C VAL A 85 -26.07 9.51 -4.48
N GLU A 86 -27.19 9.98 -3.92
CA GLU A 86 -28.25 10.64 -4.67
C GLU A 86 -27.89 12.10 -4.98
N GLY A 87 -27.32 12.34 -6.17
CA GLY A 87 -27.02 13.68 -6.68
C GLY A 87 -25.72 13.77 -7.47
N SER A 88 -25.51 14.89 -8.16
CA SER A 88 -24.33 15.14 -9.00
C SER A 88 -23.01 15.15 -8.22
N ASP A 89 -23.06 15.50 -6.93
CA ASP A 89 -21.88 15.82 -6.10
C ASP A 89 -21.20 14.58 -5.49
N SER A 90 -21.86 13.43 -5.58
CA SER A 90 -21.41 12.10 -5.15
C SER A 90 -21.12 11.15 -6.31
N SER A 91 -21.06 11.71 -7.53
CA SER A 91 -20.70 10.97 -8.74
C SER A 91 -19.27 10.43 -8.62
N ARG A 92 -19.06 9.21 -9.13
CA ARG A 92 -17.77 8.51 -8.99
C ARG A 92 -16.60 9.32 -9.56
N GLY A 93 -16.78 9.93 -10.72
CA GLY A 93 -15.79 10.77 -11.40
C GLY A 93 -15.45 12.02 -10.59
N LEU A 94 -16.35 12.56 -9.78
CA LEU A 94 -15.95 13.57 -8.79
C LEU A 94 -15.09 12.92 -7.70
N MET A 95 -15.56 11.84 -7.08
CA MET A 95 -14.90 11.23 -5.92
C MET A 95 -13.53 10.62 -6.25
N CYS A 96 -13.37 10.05 -7.45
CA CYS A 96 -12.22 9.25 -7.87
C CYS A 96 -11.46 9.85 -9.05
N GLY A 97 -12.10 10.74 -9.81
CA GLY A 97 -11.56 11.39 -11.00
C GLY A 97 -11.19 12.86 -10.78
N PRO A 98 -10.88 13.60 -11.86
CA PRO A 98 -10.60 15.03 -11.78
C PRO A 98 -11.85 15.82 -11.33
N PRO A 99 -11.68 16.95 -10.63
CA PRO A 99 -12.81 17.83 -10.32
C PRO A 99 -13.41 18.39 -11.62
N ARG A 100 -14.75 18.37 -11.72
CA ARG A 100 -15.46 18.89 -12.91
C ARG A 100 -15.27 20.41 -13.11
N THR A 101 -15.17 21.18 -12.02
CA THR A 101 -14.76 22.59 -12.03
C THR A 101 -14.11 22.98 -10.69
N ALA A 102 -13.35 24.09 -10.68
CA ALA A 102 -12.75 24.64 -9.46
C ALA A 102 -13.79 25.03 -8.38
N GLU A 103 -15.04 25.30 -8.79
CA GLU A 103 -16.14 25.72 -7.90
C GLU A 103 -16.74 24.56 -7.11
N HIS A 104 -16.60 23.32 -7.57
CA HIS A 104 -17.10 22.12 -6.88
C HIS A 104 -16.12 21.59 -5.82
N VAL A 105 -14.89 22.11 -5.79
CA VAL A 105 -13.84 21.72 -4.85
C VAL A 105 -14.24 21.88 -3.36
N PRO A 106 -14.99 22.90 -2.93
CA PRO A 106 -15.34 23.08 -1.51
C PRO A 106 -16.39 22.09 -0.99
N TYR A 107 -17.22 21.51 -1.87
CA TYR A 107 -18.41 20.73 -1.49
C TYR A 107 -18.21 19.23 -1.56
N GLN A 108 -17.08 18.77 -2.08
CA GLN A 108 -16.76 17.35 -2.21
C GLN A 108 -16.24 16.79 -0.88
N ALA A 109 -17.08 16.02 -0.20
CA ALA A 109 -16.71 15.41 1.09
C ALA A 109 -15.53 14.43 0.97
N ARG A 110 -15.36 13.79 -0.20
CA ARG A 110 -14.27 12.86 -0.51
C ARG A 110 -13.68 13.23 -1.85
N TRP A 111 -12.38 13.03 -2.01
CA TRP A 111 -11.66 13.33 -3.24
C TRP A 111 -10.47 12.36 -3.41
N PRO A 112 -9.89 12.26 -4.61
CA PRO A 112 -8.74 11.39 -4.83
C PRO A 112 -7.56 11.72 -3.93
N GLY A 113 -7.06 10.75 -3.16
CA GLY A 113 -6.01 10.98 -2.18
C GLY A 113 -6.52 11.51 -0.84
N HIS A 114 -7.83 11.46 -0.57
CA HIS A 114 -8.41 11.79 0.73
C HIS A 114 -7.88 10.87 1.84
N SER A 115 -7.83 9.56 1.59
CA SER A 115 -7.26 8.54 2.48
C SER A 115 -7.01 7.24 1.71
N VAL A 116 -6.18 6.35 2.25
CA VAL A 116 -5.93 5.04 1.63
C VAL A 116 -7.21 4.22 1.47
N PRO A 117 -8.12 4.12 2.46
CA PRO A 117 -9.39 3.41 2.27
C PRO A 117 -10.28 4.01 1.18
N HIS A 118 -10.23 5.33 0.97
CA HIS A 118 -10.96 5.97 -0.12
C HIS A 118 -10.38 5.59 -1.48
N ASP A 119 -9.05 5.65 -1.62
CA ASP A 119 -8.37 5.27 -2.87
C ASP A 119 -8.60 3.78 -3.20
N LEU A 120 -8.61 2.90 -2.20
CA LEU A 120 -8.99 1.48 -2.36
C LEU A 120 -10.43 1.32 -2.86
N LEU A 121 -11.37 2.13 -2.35
CA LEU A 121 -12.75 2.08 -2.80
C LEU A 121 -12.86 2.52 -4.27
N CYS A 122 -12.19 3.60 -4.66
CA CYS A 122 -12.14 4.07 -6.05
C CYS A 122 -11.52 3.04 -7.01
N LEU A 123 -10.42 2.40 -6.58
CA LEU A 123 -9.64 1.45 -7.37
C LEU A 123 -10.31 0.07 -7.50
N CYS A 124 -11.12 -0.34 -6.52
CA CYS A 124 -11.60 -1.72 -6.40
C CYS A 124 -13.11 -1.85 -6.31
N THR A 125 -13.86 -0.78 -6.56
CA THR A 125 -15.32 -0.88 -6.72
C THR A 125 -15.65 -1.02 -8.21
N PRO A 126 -16.38 -2.08 -8.60
CA PRO A 126 -16.82 -2.25 -9.97
C PRO A 126 -17.52 -1.02 -10.53
N GLY A 127 -17.14 -0.66 -11.76
CA GLY A 127 -17.82 0.33 -12.57
C GLY A 127 -19.10 -0.22 -13.20
N GLU A 128 -19.60 0.43 -14.24
CA GLU A 128 -20.85 0.08 -14.94
C GLU A 128 -21.03 -1.43 -15.19
N THR A 129 -22.28 -1.87 -15.25
CA THR A 129 -22.67 -3.29 -15.38
C THR A 129 -21.98 -4.02 -16.55
N ALA A 130 -21.67 -3.32 -17.65
CA ALA A 130 -20.93 -3.87 -18.78
C ALA A 130 -19.54 -4.42 -18.37
N TRP A 131 -18.88 -3.74 -17.43
CA TRP A 131 -17.59 -4.15 -16.90
C TRP A 131 -17.71 -5.42 -16.05
N LEU A 132 -18.70 -5.49 -15.15
CA LEU A 132 -19.00 -6.71 -14.38
C LEU A 132 -19.38 -7.90 -15.28
N THR A 133 -20.14 -7.64 -16.34
CA THR A 133 -20.51 -8.66 -17.33
C THR A 133 -19.28 -9.22 -18.03
N THR A 134 -18.29 -8.37 -18.30
CA THR A 134 -17.01 -8.77 -18.92
C THR A 134 -16.22 -9.70 -17.99
N ILE A 135 -16.08 -9.33 -16.71
CA ILE A 135 -15.36 -10.16 -15.72
C ILE A 135 -16.09 -11.49 -15.49
N ARG A 136 -17.41 -11.47 -15.39
CA ARG A 136 -18.22 -12.67 -15.16
C ARG A 136 -18.28 -13.59 -16.38
N GLY A 137 -18.34 -13.01 -17.58
CA GLY A 137 -18.43 -13.75 -18.84
C GLY A 137 -17.16 -14.53 -19.17
N SER A 138 -15.99 -14.00 -18.81
CA SER A 138 -14.71 -14.72 -18.95
C SER A 138 -14.46 -15.74 -17.84
N GLY A 139 -14.93 -15.44 -16.61
CA GLY A 139 -14.70 -16.25 -15.41
C GLY A 139 -13.23 -16.34 -14.96
N ALA A 140 -12.32 -15.67 -15.68
CA ALA A 140 -10.87 -15.71 -15.43
C ALA A 140 -10.31 -14.34 -15.00
N GLU A 141 -11.03 -13.26 -15.28
CA GLU A 141 -10.65 -11.89 -14.91
C GLU A 141 -10.90 -11.65 -13.41
N LYS A 142 -10.07 -10.80 -12.81
CA LYS A 142 -10.16 -10.37 -11.41
C LYS A 142 -10.11 -8.85 -11.30
N LEU A 143 -10.54 -8.34 -10.15
CA LEU A 143 -10.35 -6.95 -9.74
C LEU A 143 -9.70 -6.91 -8.38
N CYS A 144 -8.54 -6.28 -8.26
CA CYS A 144 -7.81 -6.18 -6.99
C CYS A 144 -7.62 -7.55 -6.33
N GLY A 145 -7.35 -8.57 -7.15
CA GLY A 145 -7.20 -9.97 -6.74
C GLY A 145 -8.51 -10.69 -6.41
N LYS A 146 -9.67 -10.06 -6.61
CA LYS A 146 -10.99 -10.63 -6.28
C LYS A 146 -11.71 -11.15 -7.52
N ASP A 147 -12.29 -12.33 -7.38
CA ASP A 147 -13.15 -12.92 -8.40
C ASP A 147 -14.52 -12.23 -8.43
N ALA A 148 -15.21 -12.32 -9.57
CA ALA A 148 -16.49 -11.62 -9.79
C ALA A 148 -17.58 -11.95 -8.76
N GLN A 149 -17.54 -13.15 -8.17
CA GLN A 149 -18.48 -13.61 -7.15
C GLN A 149 -18.31 -12.88 -5.81
N THR A 150 -17.20 -12.15 -5.63
CA THR A 150 -16.96 -11.29 -4.46
C THR A 150 -17.88 -10.08 -4.45
N PHE A 151 -18.35 -9.65 -5.63
CA PHE A 151 -19.13 -8.44 -5.83
C PHE A 151 -20.62 -8.75 -6.03
N VAL A 152 -21.50 -7.79 -5.73
CA VAL A 152 -22.94 -8.00 -5.87
C VAL A 152 -23.35 -8.07 -7.34
N ASP A 153 -24.39 -8.84 -7.62
CA ASP A 153 -25.03 -8.94 -8.93
C ASP A 153 -26.01 -7.79 -9.15
N SER A 154 -25.49 -6.57 -9.15
CA SER A 154 -26.26 -5.34 -9.36
C SER A 154 -25.48 -4.36 -10.21
N GLU A 155 -26.10 -3.23 -10.50
CA GLU A 155 -25.42 -2.09 -11.13
C GLU A 155 -24.18 -1.68 -10.32
N GLY A 156 -23.18 -1.20 -11.06
CA GLY A 156 -21.91 -0.73 -10.54
C GLY A 156 -21.97 0.63 -9.85
N TRP A 157 -20.79 1.16 -9.53
CA TRP A 157 -20.64 2.56 -9.14
C TRP A 157 -20.00 3.34 -10.30
N ALA A 158 -20.74 4.28 -10.88
CA ALA A 158 -20.28 5.15 -11.97
C ALA A 158 -20.87 6.56 -11.88
N ASP A 159 -20.46 7.46 -12.78
CA ASP A 159 -20.72 8.90 -12.72
C ASP A 159 -22.20 9.32 -12.81
N ASN A 160 -23.03 8.52 -13.46
CA ASN A 160 -24.46 8.76 -13.65
C ASN A 160 -25.34 8.16 -12.55
N GLY A 161 -24.75 7.70 -11.43
CA GLY A 161 -25.48 7.35 -10.21
C GLY A 161 -26.48 6.22 -10.42
N TYR A 162 -26.01 4.99 -10.31
CA TYR A 162 -26.87 3.81 -10.34
C TYR A 162 -27.34 3.47 -8.91
N GLU A 163 -28.62 3.09 -8.75
CA GLU A 163 -29.21 2.71 -7.44
C GLU A 163 -28.45 1.56 -6.76
N GLY A 164 -27.64 0.80 -7.53
CA GLY A 164 -26.75 -0.27 -7.03
C GLY A 164 -25.39 0.17 -6.46
N GLY A 165 -24.98 1.43 -6.63
CA GLY A 165 -23.62 1.89 -6.31
C GLY A 165 -23.23 1.73 -4.83
N VAL A 166 -24.14 2.03 -3.90
CA VAL A 166 -23.90 1.87 -2.46
C VAL A 166 -23.70 0.40 -2.07
N ALA A 167 -24.47 -0.51 -2.67
CA ALA A 167 -24.33 -1.95 -2.40
C ALA A 167 -22.97 -2.46 -2.88
N GLN A 168 -22.50 -2.00 -4.04
CA GLN A 168 -21.16 -2.33 -4.54
C GLN A 168 -20.06 -1.74 -3.67
N MET A 169 -20.14 -0.46 -3.31
CA MET A 169 -19.17 0.17 -2.40
C MET A 169 -19.11 -0.52 -1.05
N THR A 170 -20.27 -0.90 -0.49
CA THR A 170 -20.34 -1.64 0.78
C THR A 170 -19.65 -2.99 0.66
N THR A 171 -19.90 -3.70 -0.45
CA THR A 171 -19.30 -5.00 -0.72
C THR A 171 -17.78 -4.90 -0.90
N THR A 172 -17.30 -3.92 -1.67
CA THR A 172 -15.87 -3.62 -1.82
C THR A 172 -15.25 -3.23 -0.48
N TRP A 173 -15.92 -2.39 0.31
CA TRP A 173 -15.42 -2.00 1.62
C TRP A 173 -15.16 -3.22 2.51
N LEU A 174 -16.14 -4.12 2.63
CA LEU A 174 -16.07 -5.29 3.51
C LEU A 174 -15.11 -6.37 2.98
N ASN A 175 -15.05 -6.58 1.66
CA ASN A 175 -14.30 -7.70 1.07
C ASN A 175 -12.90 -7.32 0.55
N VAL A 176 -12.62 -6.03 0.39
CA VAL A 176 -11.34 -5.50 -0.12
C VAL A 176 -10.67 -4.60 0.90
N THR A 177 -11.35 -3.54 1.34
CA THR A 177 -10.73 -2.51 2.21
C THR A 177 -10.53 -2.98 3.65
N VAL A 178 -11.55 -3.61 4.26
CA VAL A 178 -11.48 -4.10 5.64
C VAL A 178 -10.39 -5.15 5.85
N PRO A 179 -10.18 -6.13 4.95
CA PRO A 179 -9.01 -7.01 5.02
C PRO A 179 -7.68 -6.26 5.15
N CYS A 180 -7.48 -5.19 4.39
CA CYS A 180 -6.29 -4.34 4.51
C CYS A 180 -6.23 -3.58 5.84
N LEU A 181 -7.38 -3.14 6.38
CA LEU A 181 -7.48 -2.47 7.68
C LEU A 181 -7.19 -3.39 8.87
N LYS A 182 -7.35 -4.72 8.73
CA LYS A 182 -7.00 -5.67 9.79
C LYS A 182 -5.49 -5.70 10.06
N GLY A 183 -4.71 -5.24 9.07
CA GLY A 183 -3.26 -5.27 9.12
C GLY A 183 -2.74 -6.66 8.77
N ASP A 184 -1.66 -6.69 7.99
CA ASP A 184 -0.89 -7.91 7.76
C ASP A 184 0.32 -7.89 8.69
N GLU A 185 0.57 -8.99 9.41
CA GLU A 185 1.77 -9.11 10.25
C GLU A 185 3.06 -9.01 9.42
N SER A 186 2.98 -9.39 8.14
CA SER A 186 4.06 -9.30 7.15
C SER A 186 4.16 -7.95 6.44
N ALA A 187 3.26 -6.99 6.76
CA ALA A 187 3.33 -5.65 6.20
C ALA A 187 4.70 -5.03 6.52
N GLY A 188 5.43 -4.68 5.47
CA GLY A 188 6.80 -4.16 5.55
C GLY A 188 6.88 -2.84 6.32
N ASP A 189 8.09 -2.30 6.43
CA ASP A 189 8.27 -0.98 7.03
C ASP A 189 7.45 0.09 6.28
N LEU A 190 6.78 0.99 7.04
CA LEU A 190 5.83 1.96 6.49
C LEU A 190 6.46 2.85 5.41
N LYS A 191 7.74 3.23 5.58
CA LYS A 191 8.45 4.05 4.59
C LYS A 191 8.69 3.27 3.30
N SER A 192 9.07 1.99 3.42
CA SER A 192 9.31 1.12 2.28
C SER A 192 8.03 0.83 1.48
N VAL A 193 6.92 0.52 2.15
CA VAL A 193 5.65 0.29 1.45
C VAL A 193 5.08 1.57 0.85
N LEU A 194 5.29 2.72 1.51
CA LEU A 194 4.93 4.03 0.96
C LEU A 194 5.70 4.34 -0.32
N GLN A 195 7.00 4.04 -0.34
CA GLN A 195 7.81 4.20 -1.55
C GLN A 195 7.32 3.28 -2.67
N LYS A 196 7.05 2.00 -2.36
CA LYS A 196 6.50 1.04 -3.34
C LYS A 196 5.17 1.54 -3.91
N PHE A 197 4.30 2.11 -3.09
CA PHE A 197 3.07 2.75 -3.55
C PHE A 197 3.35 3.90 -4.52
N LYS A 198 4.26 4.81 -4.18
CA LYS A 198 4.63 5.94 -5.05
C LYS A 198 5.22 5.45 -6.39
N ASP A 199 5.99 4.37 -6.38
CA ASP A 199 6.56 3.76 -7.59
C ASP A 199 5.48 3.11 -8.49
N ASN A 200 4.28 2.85 -7.95
CA ASN A 200 3.12 2.35 -8.69
C ASN A 200 2.20 3.48 -9.21
N LEU A 201 2.51 4.74 -8.90
CA LEU A 201 1.79 5.85 -9.49
C LEU A 201 2.16 5.98 -10.97
N GLY A 202 1.16 6.16 -11.81
CA GLY A 202 1.32 6.51 -13.21
C GLY A 202 2.03 7.84 -13.37
N GLY A 203 2.65 8.03 -14.53
CA GLY A 203 3.28 9.30 -14.89
C GLY A 203 2.25 10.42 -15.10
N PRO A 204 2.73 11.67 -15.23
CA PRO A 204 1.85 12.79 -15.48
C PRO A 204 1.00 12.65 -16.73
N VAL A 205 -0.24 13.12 -16.64
CA VAL A 205 -1.19 13.05 -17.75
C VAL A 205 -0.88 14.15 -18.78
N PRO A 206 -0.82 13.83 -20.07
CA PRO A 206 -0.69 14.84 -21.12
C PRO A 206 -1.80 15.90 -21.01
N GLY A 207 -1.42 17.19 -21.02
CA GLY A 207 -2.35 18.29 -20.81
C GLY A 207 -2.57 18.69 -19.34
N HIS A 208 -2.24 17.79 -18.40
CA HIS A 208 -2.32 18.04 -16.95
C HIS A 208 -1.05 17.53 -16.24
N PRO A 209 0.13 18.16 -16.47
CA PRO A 209 1.43 17.66 -16.00
C PRO A 209 1.60 17.63 -14.47
N ALA A 210 0.65 18.22 -13.73
CA ALA A 210 0.59 18.19 -12.27
C ALA A 210 -0.33 17.07 -11.74
N SER A 211 -0.80 16.15 -12.59
CA SER A 211 -1.64 15.03 -12.17
C SER A 211 -0.88 13.72 -12.13
N LEU A 212 -1.35 12.78 -11.32
CA LEU A 212 -0.86 11.40 -11.23
C LEU A 212 -2.04 10.46 -11.19
N THR A 213 -1.83 9.20 -11.48
CA THR A 213 -2.91 8.20 -11.45
C THR A 213 -2.51 6.90 -10.83
N LEU A 214 -3.51 6.12 -10.45
CA LEU A 214 -3.34 4.78 -9.92
C LEU A 214 -4.37 3.85 -10.54
N GLY A 215 -3.90 2.69 -11.02
CA GLY A 215 -4.72 1.68 -11.66
C GLY A 215 -4.84 1.85 -13.17
N GLU A 216 -5.75 1.08 -13.75
CA GLU A 216 -6.05 1.05 -15.17
C GLU A 216 -7.00 2.20 -15.50
N GLY A 217 -6.47 3.25 -16.10
CA GLY A 217 -7.24 4.35 -16.67
C GLY A 217 -6.48 4.95 -17.85
N ASP A 218 -7.18 5.20 -18.96
CA ASP A 218 -6.66 6.10 -20.00
C ASP A 218 -7.13 7.51 -19.65
N LEU A 219 -6.17 8.43 -19.60
CA LEU A 219 -6.31 9.72 -18.92
C LEU A 219 -6.39 10.86 -19.91
N ARG A 220 -6.53 10.51 -21.18
CA ARG A 220 -6.59 11.44 -22.30
C ARG A 220 -7.95 12.12 -22.42
N ASP A 221 -8.96 11.62 -21.70
CA ASP A 221 -10.34 12.09 -21.76
C ASP A 221 -10.81 12.69 -20.42
N ALA A 222 -11.70 13.68 -20.51
CA ALA A 222 -12.26 14.42 -19.37
C ALA A 222 -13.13 13.57 -18.40
N GLY A 223 -13.32 12.27 -18.68
CA GLY A 223 -14.10 11.31 -17.89
C GLY A 223 -13.24 10.26 -17.15
N ALA A 224 -11.96 10.55 -16.87
CA ALA A 224 -11.09 9.58 -16.20
C ALA A 224 -11.63 9.15 -14.83
N CYS A 225 -11.51 7.86 -14.53
CA CYS A 225 -11.87 7.21 -13.26
C CYS A 225 -13.35 7.31 -12.88
N ASP A 226 -14.23 7.48 -13.88
CA ASP A 226 -15.67 7.62 -13.70
C ASP A 226 -16.44 6.29 -13.58
N GLY A 227 -15.76 5.16 -13.76
CA GLY A 227 -16.35 3.81 -13.71
C GLY A 227 -17.03 3.35 -15.01
N THR A 228 -17.02 4.14 -16.08
CA THR A 228 -17.49 3.72 -17.40
C THR A 228 -16.45 2.80 -18.08
N PRO A 229 -16.82 2.07 -19.15
CA PRO A 229 -15.86 1.26 -19.90
C PRO A 229 -14.64 2.04 -20.39
N ASP A 230 -14.80 3.32 -20.73
CA ASP A 230 -13.73 4.18 -21.24
C ASP A 230 -12.98 4.91 -20.12
N GLY A 231 -13.71 5.44 -19.12
CA GLY A 231 -13.10 6.14 -17.98
C GLY A 231 -12.49 5.20 -16.93
N ARG A 232 -12.82 3.91 -16.97
CA ARG A 232 -12.24 2.82 -16.16
C ARG A 232 -12.38 3.03 -14.64
N VAL A 233 -11.77 2.11 -13.91
CA VAL A 233 -11.77 2.02 -12.44
C VAL A 233 -10.37 2.39 -11.97
N CYS A 234 -10.16 3.64 -11.59
CA CYS A 234 -8.85 4.17 -11.20
C CYS A 234 -8.97 5.27 -10.14
N VAL A 235 -7.83 5.89 -9.80
CA VAL A 235 -7.78 7.10 -8.97
C VAL A 235 -6.98 8.18 -9.70
N PHE A 236 -7.53 9.38 -9.83
CA PHE A 236 -6.91 10.53 -10.46
C PHE A 236 -6.50 11.58 -9.43
N TYR A 237 -5.21 11.75 -9.21
CA TYR A 237 -4.70 12.73 -8.25
C TYR A 237 -4.34 14.02 -8.97
N GLU A 238 -5.01 15.11 -8.61
CA GLU A 238 -4.66 16.43 -9.07
C GLU A 238 -3.82 17.16 -8.01
N ASN A 239 -2.61 17.61 -8.36
CA ASN A 239 -1.76 18.39 -7.46
C ASN A 239 -2.22 19.86 -7.47
N THR A 240 -3.35 20.12 -6.81
CA THR A 240 -3.88 21.47 -6.59
C THR A 240 -3.43 22.03 -5.25
N THR A 241 -3.48 23.35 -5.10
CA THR A 241 -3.12 24.04 -3.85
C THR A 241 -4.06 23.75 -2.68
N HIS A 242 -5.22 23.13 -2.92
CA HIS A 242 -6.28 22.97 -1.91
C HIS A 242 -6.43 21.55 -1.38
N ARG A 243 -5.90 20.55 -2.09
CA ARG A 243 -6.06 19.13 -1.74
C ARG A 243 -4.74 18.39 -1.90
N PHE A 244 -3.99 18.31 -0.80
CA PHE A 244 -2.81 17.46 -0.75
C PHE A 244 -3.21 16.01 -0.50
N PRO A 245 -2.75 15.07 -1.32
CA PRO A 245 -2.94 13.65 -1.08
C PRO A 245 -2.40 13.24 0.29
N TRP A 246 -3.01 12.21 0.89
CA TRP A 246 -2.65 11.73 2.23
C TRP A 246 -1.16 11.38 2.38
N TRP A 247 -0.51 10.92 1.31
CA TRP A 247 0.90 10.51 1.38
C TRP A 247 1.87 11.69 1.51
N THR A 248 1.50 12.89 1.07
CA THR A 248 2.37 14.06 1.17
C THR A 248 2.66 14.39 2.63
N GLU A 249 1.61 14.43 3.46
CA GLU A 249 1.76 14.67 4.91
C GLU A 249 2.43 13.49 5.61
N LEU A 250 2.16 12.25 5.18
CA LEU A 250 2.78 11.06 5.75
C LEU A 250 4.30 11.02 5.51
N GLU A 251 4.74 11.30 4.28
CA GLU A 251 6.16 11.36 3.93
C GLU A 251 6.89 12.42 4.75
N GLN A 252 6.31 13.62 4.88
CA GLN A 252 6.88 14.69 5.69
C GLN A 252 6.98 14.31 7.17
N ALA A 253 5.94 13.68 7.72
CA ALA A 253 5.92 13.26 9.12
C ALA A 253 6.95 12.15 9.40
N LEU A 254 7.12 11.20 8.48
CA LEU A 254 8.13 10.14 8.60
C LEU A 254 9.55 10.71 8.56
N ALA A 255 9.84 11.64 7.65
CA ALA A 255 11.14 12.31 7.58
C ALA A 255 11.44 13.09 8.88
N THR A 256 10.43 13.75 9.44
CA THR A 256 10.55 14.48 10.72
C THR A 256 10.87 13.53 11.88
N GLU A 257 10.20 12.37 11.97
CA GLU A 257 10.45 11.37 13.01
C GLU A 257 11.87 10.79 12.90
N GLU A 258 12.36 10.52 11.69
CA GLU A 258 13.73 10.08 11.45
C GLU A 258 14.74 11.13 11.92
N GLN A 259 14.56 12.39 11.55
CA GLN A 259 15.44 13.48 11.95
C GLN A 259 15.51 13.65 13.47
N LYS A 260 14.37 13.55 14.17
CA LYS A 260 14.31 13.54 15.64
C LYS A 260 15.13 12.39 16.24
N ARG A 261 14.97 11.17 15.71
CA ARG A 261 15.75 10.00 16.16
C ARG A 261 17.24 10.16 15.94
N TYR A 262 17.67 10.76 14.83
CA TYR A 262 19.09 11.03 14.57
C TYR A 262 19.66 12.06 15.55
N THR A 263 18.93 13.14 15.80
CA THR A 263 19.37 14.20 16.72
C THR A 263 19.43 13.72 18.17
N GLU A 264 18.46 12.94 18.66
CA GLU A 264 18.47 12.35 20.00
C GLU A 264 19.66 11.40 20.22
N LYS A 265 19.97 10.55 19.23
CA LYS A 265 21.13 9.65 19.29
C LYS A 265 22.46 10.41 19.31
N ALA A 266 22.57 11.51 18.57
CA ALA A 266 23.79 12.33 18.54
C ALA A 266 24.05 13.08 19.85
N HIS A 267 23.00 13.40 20.61
CA HIS A 267 23.09 14.14 21.87
C HIS A 267 23.11 13.25 23.13
N THR A 268 23.00 11.92 22.97
CA THR A 268 23.16 10.98 24.08
C THR A 268 24.65 10.63 24.21
N PRO A 269 25.38 11.11 25.24
CA PRO A 269 26.78 10.76 25.41
C PRO A 269 26.93 9.24 25.63
N PRO A 270 28.02 8.60 25.15
CA PRO A 270 28.24 7.18 25.39
C PRO A 270 28.24 6.95 26.89
N SER A 271 27.24 6.20 27.39
CA SER A 271 27.16 5.85 28.80
C SER A 271 28.45 5.17 29.19
N THR A 272 29.21 5.82 30.08
CA THR A 272 30.46 5.30 30.59
C THR A 272 30.12 4.01 31.35
N SER A 273 30.39 2.87 30.72
CA SER A 273 30.51 1.59 31.42
C SER A 273 31.70 1.73 32.38
N ARG A 274 31.42 2.23 33.58
CA ARG A 274 32.31 2.03 34.73
C ARG A 274 32.15 0.58 35.12
N HIS A 275 32.91 -0.29 34.46
CA HIS A 275 33.46 -1.44 35.14
C HIS A 275 34.30 -0.91 36.31
N SER A 276 33.68 -0.82 37.48
CA SER A 276 34.39 -0.77 38.74
C SER A 276 35.07 -2.13 38.95
N SER A 277 36.29 -2.24 38.44
CA SER A 277 37.29 -3.15 38.98
C SER A 277 37.67 -2.64 40.37
N SER A 278 37.19 -3.29 41.42
CA SER A 278 37.85 -3.27 42.73
C SER A 278 38.55 -4.60 42.94
N LEU A 279 39.88 -4.54 42.96
CA LEU A 279 40.78 -5.60 43.36
C LEU A 279 40.67 -5.93 44.86
N ALA A 280 41.03 -7.19 45.15
CA ALA A 280 41.67 -7.72 46.36
C ALA A 280 40.80 -8.16 47.55
N THR A 281 40.56 -9.48 47.63
CA THR A 281 40.87 -10.24 48.85
C THR A 281 41.34 -11.65 48.46
N GLU A 282 42.42 -12.12 49.11
CA GLU A 282 43.17 -13.36 48.90
C GLU A 282 42.37 -14.68 48.96
N PRO A 283 42.93 -15.78 48.39
CA PRO A 283 42.40 -17.13 48.49
C PRO A 283 42.98 -17.92 49.69
N LYS A 284 42.13 -18.67 50.39
CA LYS A 284 42.54 -19.82 51.22
C LYS A 284 42.12 -21.12 50.54
N SER A 285 43.10 -21.98 50.25
CA SER A 285 42.93 -23.41 49.96
C SER A 285 42.62 -24.18 51.27
N PRO A 286 42.02 -25.39 51.21
CA PRO A 286 42.88 -26.58 51.19
C PRO A 286 42.40 -27.76 50.31
N ASP A 287 43.41 -28.41 49.74
CA ASP A 287 43.68 -29.86 49.61
C ASP A 287 42.83 -30.86 48.79
N SER A 288 43.60 -31.57 47.94
CA SER A 288 43.63 -33.03 47.68
C SER A 288 42.66 -33.66 46.66
N ASN A 289 43.14 -34.02 45.47
CA ASN A 289 43.90 -35.26 45.19
C ASN A 289 43.94 -35.65 43.69
N ALA A 290 45.17 -35.97 43.25
CA ALA A 290 45.63 -36.90 42.21
C ALA A 290 44.68 -37.41 41.10
N SER A 291 45.11 -37.32 39.83
CA SER A 291 45.63 -38.49 39.08
C SER A 291 46.07 -38.15 37.64
N THR A 292 47.35 -38.42 37.36
CA THR A 292 47.93 -39.10 36.17
C THR A 292 47.68 -38.61 34.72
N MET A 293 48.80 -38.25 34.08
CA MET A 293 49.19 -38.05 32.65
C MET A 293 48.68 -39.14 31.65
N PRO A 294 48.71 -38.97 30.29
CA PRO A 294 49.79 -38.31 29.51
C PRO A 294 49.46 -37.50 28.22
N ARG A 295 50.47 -36.67 27.87
CA ARG A 295 50.88 -36.07 26.56
C ARG A 295 50.81 -37.06 25.37
N PRO A 296 50.67 -36.70 24.06
CA PRO A 296 51.18 -35.54 23.27
C PRO A 296 50.06 -34.81 22.46
N GLU A 297 50.22 -33.72 21.68
CA GLU A 297 51.17 -33.43 20.60
C GLU A 297 50.97 -31.99 20.06
N ARG A 298 51.97 -31.46 19.36
CA ARG A 298 51.98 -30.14 18.69
C ARG A 298 51.23 -30.18 17.34
N LEU A 299 50.51 -29.11 17.02
CA LEU A 299 50.34 -28.55 15.66
C LEU A 299 49.85 -27.09 15.83
N ARG A 300 50.69 -26.06 15.72
CA ARG A 300 51.19 -25.38 14.52
C ARG A 300 50.08 -24.98 13.51
N ASN A 301 49.92 -23.64 13.40
CA ASN A 301 49.75 -22.84 12.19
C ASN A 301 48.37 -22.28 11.79
N ASN A 302 48.39 -20.94 11.73
CA ASN A 302 47.93 -20.05 10.65
C ASN A 302 46.50 -19.53 10.66
N ALA A 303 46.41 -18.25 11.03
CA ALA A 303 45.42 -17.31 10.53
C ALA A 303 45.66 -16.99 9.04
N PRO A 304 44.60 -16.57 8.31
CA PRO A 304 44.74 -15.56 7.28
C PRO A 304 44.05 -14.27 7.71
N VAL A 305 44.84 -13.21 7.61
CA VAL A 305 44.43 -11.81 7.52
C VAL A 305 43.47 -11.65 6.35
N THR A 306 42.35 -10.94 6.55
CA THR A 306 41.57 -10.36 5.45
C THR A 306 41.41 -8.87 5.72
N GLN A 307 41.99 -8.07 4.84
CA GLN A 307 41.89 -6.61 4.83
C GLN A 307 40.52 -6.15 4.29
N PRO A 308 40.05 -4.95 4.68
CA PRO A 308 38.77 -4.41 4.28
C PRO A 308 38.80 -3.84 2.84
N LEU A 309 37.76 -4.14 2.07
CA LEU A 309 37.51 -3.54 0.76
C LEU A 309 36.90 -2.14 0.92
N LEU A 310 37.76 -1.16 0.64
CA LEU A 310 37.56 0.09 -0.08
C LEU A 310 36.12 0.57 -0.35
N CYS A 311 35.83 1.75 0.22
CA CYS A 311 34.84 2.71 -0.25
C CYS A 311 35.11 3.13 -1.70
N LEU A 312 34.07 3.25 -2.52
CA LEU A 312 34.06 4.08 -3.72
C LEU A 312 33.04 5.23 -3.57
N PRO A 313 33.36 6.43 -4.09
CA PRO A 313 32.56 7.63 -3.94
C PRO A 313 31.48 7.75 -5.03
N GLY A 314 30.52 8.64 -4.77
CA GLY A 314 29.31 8.83 -5.53
C GLY A 314 29.42 9.50 -6.90
N VAL A 315 28.26 9.53 -7.54
CA VAL A 315 27.91 10.24 -8.77
C VAL A 315 26.50 10.79 -8.48
N ALA A 316 26.36 12.07 -8.14
CA ALA A 316 26.30 13.25 -9.03
C ALA A 316 24.89 13.53 -9.55
N SER A 317 24.33 14.61 -9.00
CA SER A 317 23.13 15.33 -9.40
C SER A 317 23.07 15.64 -10.89
N TRP A 318 21.87 15.57 -11.46
CA TRP A 318 21.44 16.41 -12.58
C TRP A 318 20.04 16.95 -12.29
N LEU A 319 19.97 18.25 -12.07
CA LEU A 319 18.78 19.10 -12.11
C LEU A 319 19.22 20.37 -12.85
N PHE A 320 18.68 20.58 -14.04
CA PHE A 320 18.18 21.84 -14.60
C PHE A 320 17.38 21.52 -15.86
#